data_AF-A0A7K6IR79-F1
#
_entry.id   AF-A0A7K6IR79-F1
#
_cell.length_a   1.000
_cell.length_b   1.000
_cell.length_c   1.000
_cell.angle_alpha   90.00
_cell.angle_beta   90.00
_cell.angle_gamma   90.00
#
_symmetry.space_group_name_H-M   'P 1'
#
loop_
_entity.id
_entity.type
_entity.pdbx_description
1 polymer ?
#
loop_
_entity_poly.entity_id
_entity_poly.type
_entity_poly.pdbx_seq_one_letter_code
_entity_poly.pdbx_strand_id
1 'polypeptide(L)'
;LQVQGGARPQPAQLLALRALFSGSLLALNRLRVDHARALSQVLFLTPHLPAFFLRHRLRSHVLEIRDLDRALLRLGLGQLSEEELRAACYLRGLNSTHLGRAECRAWLEQWLGLSCELQGT
;
A
#
# COMPACT_ATOMS: atom_id res chain seq x y z
N LEU A 1 3.36 -9.01 18.61
CA LEU A 1 4.37 -8.59 17.60
C LEU A 1 5.40 -7.71 18.30
N GLN A 2 6.67 -8.10 18.38
CA GLN A 2 7.68 -7.33 19.09
C GLN A 2 8.25 -6.23 18.17
N VAL A 3 7.43 -5.23 17.86
CA VAL A 3 7.82 -4.10 16.98
C VAL A 3 8.85 -3.19 17.66
N GLN A 4 8.78 -3.08 18.99
CA GLN A 4 9.66 -2.19 19.76
C GLN A 4 11.13 -2.61 19.78
N GLY A 5 11.45 -3.84 19.35
CA GLY A 5 12.84 -4.32 19.21
C GLY A 5 13.45 -4.09 17.82
N GLY A 6 12.76 -3.39 16.92
CA GLY A 6 13.23 -3.16 15.54
C GLY A 6 13.10 -4.37 14.60
N ALA A 7 12.43 -5.44 15.04
CA ALA A 7 12.18 -6.60 14.21
C ALA A 7 11.29 -6.23 13.00
N ARG A 8 11.65 -6.72 11.81
CA ARG A 8 10.86 -6.54 10.59
C ARG A 8 9.82 -7.67 10.50
N PRO A 9 8.52 -7.38 10.67
CA PRO A 9 7.50 -8.41 10.65
C PRO A 9 7.32 -8.99 9.25
N GLN A 10 7.12 -10.30 9.18
CA GLN A 10 6.78 -10.97 7.92
C GLN A 10 5.33 -10.66 7.51
N PRO A 11 4.99 -10.69 6.20
CA PRO A 11 3.63 -10.42 5.72
C PRO A 11 2.53 -11.22 6.45
N ALA A 12 2.77 -12.51 6.74
CA ALA A 12 1.82 -13.35 7.47
C ALA A 12 1.52 -12.81 8.89
N GLN A 13 2.52 -12.26 9.57
CA GLN A 13 2.32 -11.67 10.90
C GLN A 13 1.54 -10.35 10.83
N LEU A 14 1.73 -9.57 9.76
CA LEU A 14 0.94 -8.36 9.51
C LEU A 14 -0.53 -8.71 9.17
N LEU A 15 -0.75 -9.75 8.36
CA LEU A 15 -2.10 -10.23 8.03
C LEU A 15 -2.90 -10.65 9.25
N ALA A 16 -2.26 -11.28 10.24
CA ALA A 16 -2.91 -11.64 11.51
C ALA A 16 -3.44 -10.42 12.28
N LEU A 17 -2.86 -9.24 12.06
CA LEU A 17 -3.26 -7.99 12.73
C LEU A 17 -4.36 -7.23 12.00
N ARG A 18 -4.76 -7.64 10.78
CA ARG A 18 -5.70 -6.88 9.94
C ARG A 18 -7.00 -6.51 10.66
N ALA A 19 -7.52 -7.43 11.48
CA ALA A 19 -8.76 -7.24 12.22
C ALA A 19 -8.68 -6.08 13.24
N LEU A 20 -7.49 -5.74 13.73
CA LEU A 20 -7.27 -4.61 14.64
C LEU A 20 -7.46 -3.26 13.93
N PHE A 21 -7.30 -3.22 12.60
CA PHE A 21 -7.47 -2.01 11.79
C PHE A 21 -8.90 -1.90 11.25
N SER A 22 -9.59 -3.02 11.05
CA SER A 22 -11.00 -3.08 10.65
C SER A 22 -11.90 -2.49 11.74
N GLY A 23 -12.65 -1.42 11.43
CA GLY A 23 -13.53 -0.75 12.40
C GLY A 23 -12.80 0.11 13.44
N SER A 24 -11.48 0.24 13.36
CA SER A 24 -10.71 1.14 14.22
C SER A 24 -10.84 2.62 13.79
N LEU A 25 -10.29 3.54 14.58
CA LEU A 25 -10.09 4.94 14.16
C LEU A 25 -9.17 5.09 12.94
N LEU A 26 -8.42 4.03 12.61
CA LEU A 26 -7.53 3.96 11.45
C LEU A 26 -8.26 3.49 10.18
N ALA A 27 -9.53 3.07 10.29
CA ALA A 27 -10.34 2.76 9.13
C ALA A 27 -10.57 4.04 8.29
N LEU A 28 -10.49 3.92 6.96
CA LEU A 28 -10.53 5.07 6.04
C LEU A 28 -11.80 5.93 6.20
N ASN A 29 -12.94 5.31 6.55
CA ASN A 29 -14.20 6.00 6.81
C ASN A 29 -14.20 6.80 8.12
N ARG A 30 -13.38 6.43 9.11
CA ARG A 30 -13.28 7.07 10.44
C ARG A 30 -12.06 7.99 10.57
N LEU A 31 -11.14 7.94 9.61
CA LEU A 31 -9.95 8.76 9.58
C LEU A 31 -10.30 10.26 9.58
N ARG A 32 -9.58 11.06 10.39
CA ARG A 32 -9.69 12.52 10.39
C ARG A 32 -9.42 13.09 8.99
N VAL A 33 -10.10 14.18 8.64
CA VAL A 33 -9.99 14.76 7.29
C VAL A 33 -8.56 15.19 6.95
N ASP A 34 -7.80 15.70 7.91
CA ASP A 34 -6.41 16.12 7.69
C ASP A 34 -5.52 14.92 7.31
N HIS A 35 -5.73 13.76 7.94
CA HIS A 35 -5.02 12.54 7.58
C HIS A 35 -5.45 12.02 6.20
N ALA A 36 -6.75 12.08 5.87
CA ALA A 36 -7.23 11.71 4.53
C ALA A 36 -6.64 12.64 3.45
N ARG A 37 -6.51 13.93 3.76
CA ARG A 37 -5.85 14.90 2.88
C ARG A 37 -4.37 14.58 2.69
N ALA A 38 -3.65 14.28 3.76
CA ALA A 38 -2.23 13.91 3.69
C ALA A 38 -2.02 12.62 2.89
N LEU A 39 -2.84 11.58 3.12
CA LEU A 39 -2.80 10.34 2.33
C LEU A 39 -3.09 10.61 0.86
N SER A 40 -4.03 11.50 0.56
CA SER A 40 -4.34 11.89 -0.82
C SER A 40 -3.13 12.50 -1.51
N GLN A 41 -2.36 13.37 -0.83
CA GLN A 41 -1.13 13.94 -1.39
C GLN A 41 -0.06 12.88 -1.65
N VAL A 42 0.17 11.97 -0.70
CA VAL A 42 1.16 10.90 -0.82
C VAL A 42 0.82 9.94 -1.96
N LEU A 43 -0.48 9.72 -2.22
CA LEU A 43 -0.98 8.87 -3.30
C LEU A 43 -1.30 9.65 -4.58
N PHE A 44 -0.77 10.87 -4.73
CA PHE A 44 -0.91 11.70 -5.94
C PHE A 44 -2.37 12.00 -6.35
N LEU A 45 -3.28 12.01 -5.37
CA LEU A 45 -4.69 12.37 -5.53
C LEU A 45 -4.94 13.85 -5.18
N THR A 46 -6.00 14.42 -5.75
CA THR A 46 -6.43 15.81 -5.48
C THR A 46 -6.84 15.99 -4.01
N PRO A 47 -6.10 16.76 -3.19
CA PRO A 47 -6.31 16.82 -1.73
C PRO A 47 -7.33 17.89 -1.29
N HIS A 48 -7.76 18.76 -2.20
CA HIS A 48 -8.64 19.91 -1.92
C HIS A 48 -10.13 19.61 -2.13
N LEU A 49 -10.54 18.35 -1.99
CA LEU A 49 -11.94 17.92 -2.11
C LEU A 49 -12.63 17.89 -0.73
N PRO A 50 -13.98 17.97 -0.70
CA PRO A 50 -14.75 17.67 0.51
C PRO A 50 -14.41 16.28 1.09
N ALA A 51 -14.53 16.14 2.41
CA ALA A 51 -14.03 14.97 3.14
C ALA A 51 -14.60 13.62 2.65
N PHE A 52 -15.87 13.57 2.23
CA PHE A 52 -16.46 12.33 1.72
C PHE A 52 -15.87 11.94 0.35
N PHE A 53 -15.62 12.91 -0.53
CA PHE A 53 -14.98 12.68 -1.83
C PHE A 53 -13.53 12.23 -1.67
N LEU A 54 -12.77 12.82 -0.74
CA LEU A 54 -11.41 12.35 -0.43
C LEU A 54 -11.41 10.88 -0.04
N ARG A 55 -12.28 10.48 0.88
CA ARG A 55 -12.37 9.08 1.33
C ARG A 55 -12.79 8.14 0.21
N HIS A 56 -13.75 8.55 -0.62
CA HIS A 56 -14.17 7.77 -1.78
C HIS A 56 -13.01 7.59 -2.78
N ARG A 57 -12.32 8.69 -3.13
CA ARG A 57 -11.17 8.67 -4.07
C ARG A 57 -10.04 7.78 -3.55
N LEU A 58 -9.69 7.91 -2.26
CA LEU A 58 -8.70 7.04 -1.61
C LEU A 58 -9.10 5.56 -1.67
N ARG A 59 -10.37 5.26 -1.38
CA ARG A 59 -10.87 3.89 -1.42
C ARG A 59 -10.79 3.30 -2.82
N SER A 60 -11.29 4.02 -3.83
CA SER A 60 -11.24 3.58 -5.22
C SER A 60 -9.79 3.39 -5.69
N HIS A 61 -8.90 4.33 -5.36
CA HIS A 61 -7.50 4.26 -5.75
C HIS A 61 -6.76 3.07 -5.12
N VAL A 62 -6.98 2.78 -3.85
CA VAL A 62 -6.38 1.60 -3.20
C VAL A 62 -6.90 0.30 -3.80
N LEU A 63 -8.16 0.25 -4.24
CA LEU A 63 -8.71 -0.91 -4.95
C LEU A 63 -8.07 -1.08 -6.34
N GLU A 64 -7.85 0.01 -7.08
CA GLU A 64 -7.12 0.01 -8.35
C GLU A 64 -5.69 -0.51 -8.17
N ILE A 65 -4.96 -0.03 -7.15
CA ILE A 65 -3.61 -0.52 -6.82
C ILE A 65 -3.64 -2.02 -6.50
N ARG A 66 -4.64 -2.50 -5.77
CA ARG A 66 -4.77 -3.94 -5.45
C ARG A 66 -5.05 -4.77 -6.69
N ASP A 67 -5.85 -4.28 -7.62
CA ASP A 67 -6.11 -4.99 -8.87
C ASP A 67 -4.86 -5.02 -9.76
N LEU A 68 -4.06 -3.94 -9.75
CA LEU A 68 -2.71 -3.93 -10.33
C LEU A 68 -1.77 -4.92 -9.62
N ASP A 69 -1.81 -5.03 -8.29
CA ASP A 69 -1.02 -6.01 -7.53
C ASP A 69 -1.33 -7.44 -7.97
N ARG A 70 -2.61 -7.78 -8.12
CA ARG A 70 -3.02 -9.10 -8.62
C ARG A 70 -2.59 -9.34 -10.07
N ALA A 71 -2.59 -8.30 -10.90
CA ALA A 71 -2.06 -8.40 -12.26
C ALA A 71 -0.55 -8.64 -12.25
N LEU A 72 0.21 -7.91 -11.42
CA LEU A 72 1.65 -8.09 -11.25
C LEU A 72 2.01 -9.48 -10.73
N LEU A 73 1.25 -10.01 -9.77
CA LEU A 73 1.45 -11.36 -9.24
C LEU A 73 1.28 -12.42 -10.33
N ARG A 74 0.30 -12.25 -11.23
CA ARG A 74 0.08 -13.15 -12.38
C ARG A 74 1.15 -13.02 -13.47
N LEU A 75 1.59 -11.79 -13.76
CA LEU A 75 2.65 -11.52 -14.73
C LEU A 75 4.02 -12.06 -14.27
N GLY A 76 4.28 -11.94 -12.97
CA GLY A 76 5.57 -12.25 -12.37
C GLY A 76 6.55 -11.07 -12.47
N LEU A 77 7.16 -10.71 -11.34
CA LEU A 77 8.06 -9.55 -11.25
C LEU A 77 9.35 -9.67 -12.06
N GLY A 78 9.70 -10.87 -12.54
CA GLY A 78 10.85 -11.08 -13.41
C GLY A 78 10.70 -10.44 -14.79
N GLN A 79 9.47 -10.14 -15.21
CA GLN A 79 9.18 -9.50 -16.50
C GLN A 79 9.34 -7.97 -16.48
N LEU A 80 9.51 -7.37 -15.30
CA LEU A 80 9.59 -5.93 -15.16
C LEU A 80 11.01 -5.41 -15.41
N SER A 81 11.10 -4.26 -16.06
CA SER A 81 12.32 -3.45 -16.13
C SER A 81 12.70 -2.92 -14.74
N GLU A 82 13.90 -2.37 -14.60
CA GLU A 82 14.31 -1.75 -13.34
C GLU A 82 13.51 -0.47 -13.03
N GLU A 83 13.20 0.30 -14.06
CA GLU A 83 12.36 1.49 -14.00
C GLU A 83 10.93 1.12 -13.58
N GLU A 84 10.36 0.06 -14.17
CA GLU A 84 9.03 -0.44 -13.82
C GLU A 84 8.98 -0.95 -12.38
N LEU A 85 10.01 -1.66 -11.90
CA LEU A 85 10.11 -2.08 -10.50
C LEU A 85 10.14 -0.88 -9.54
N ARG A 86 10.95 0.13 -9.84
CA ARG A 86 11.03 1.36 -9.03
C ARG A 86 9.72 2.12 -9.05
N ALA A 87 9.10 2.29 -10.22
CA ALA A 87 7.81 2.95 -10.36
C ALA A 87 6.70 2.19 -9.61
N ALA A 88 6.69 0.86 -9.67
CA ALA A 88 5.75 0.03 -8.91
C ALA A 88 5.94 0.22 -7.40
N CYS A 89 7.18 0.25 -6.91
CA CYS A 89 7.46 0.53 -5.50
C CYS A 89 6.98 1.94 -5.09
N TYR A 90 7.31 2.95 -5.90
CA TYR A 90 6.96 4.35 -5.64
C TYR A 90 5.45 4.59 -5.60
N LEU A 91 4.71 3.99 -6.54
CA LEU A 91 3.24 4.07 -6.58
C LEU A 91 2.59 3.57 -5.28
N ARG A 92 3.25 2.65 -4.56
CA ARG A 92 2.78 2.07 -3.29
C ARG A 92 3.36 2.77 -2.06
N GLY A 93 4.03 3.91 -2.26
CA GLY A 93 4.56 4.76 -1.20
C GLY A 93 5.98 4.42 -0.73
N LEU A 94 6.70 3.52 -1.40
CA LEU A 94 8.11 3.27 -1.10
C LEU A 94 8.99 4.28 -1.85
N ASN A 95 9.82 5.02 -1.12
CA ASN A 95 10.87 5.79 -1.78
C ASN A 95 12.01 4.87 -2.24
N SER A 96 12.08 4.60 -3.54
CA SER A 96 13.07 3.71 -4.15
C SER A 96 14.33 4.41 -4.68
N THR A 97 14.53 5.71 -4.42
CA THR A 97 15.66 6.47 -5.01
C THR A 97 17.04 5.89 -4.69
N HIS A 98 17.18 5.23 -3.53
CA HIS A 98 18.43 4.65 -3.06
C HIS A 98 18.40 3.12 -2.98
N LEU A 99 17.37 2.48 -3.55
CA LEU A 99 17.23 1.03 -3.53
C LEU A 99 17.71 0.43 -4.85
N GLY A 100 18.52 -0.62 -4.76
CA GLY A 100 18.90 -1.42 -5.91
C GLY A 100 17.72 -2.26 -6.44
N ARG A 101 17.86 -2.80 -7.65
CA ARG A 101 16.85 -3.66 -8.29
C ARG A 101 16.41 -4.82 -7.39
N ALA A 102 17.36 -5.50 -6.76
CA ALA A 102 17.07 -6.66 -5.90
C ALA A 102 16.26 -6.27 -4.66
N GLU A 103 16.54 -5.12 -4.07
CA GLU A 103 15.83 -4.61 -2.89
C GLU A 103 14.40 -4.18 -3.24
N CYS A 104 14.23 -3.47 -4.36
CA CYS A 104 12.91 -3.12 -4.89
C CYS A 104 12.07 -4.38 -5.16
N ARG A 105 12.67 -5.39 -5.80
CA ARG A 105 12.01 -6.67 -6.08
C ARG A 105 11.60 -7.37 -4.79
N ALA A 106 12.52 -7.54 -3.83
CA ALA A 106 12.22 -8.22 -2.56
C ALA A 106 11.15 -7.48 -1.75
N TRP A 107 11.14 -6.15 -1.77
CA TRP A 107 10.09 -5.35 -1.14
C TRP A 107 8.74 -5.57 -1.83
N LEU A 108 8.71 -5.52 -3.16
CA LEU A 108 7.47 -5.67 -3.92
C LEU A 108 6.90 -7.09 -3.79
N GLU A 109 7.74 -8.12 -3.72
CA GLU A 109 7.31 -9.50 -3.41
C GLU A 109 6.59 -9.58 -2.06
N GLN A 110 7.16 -8.96 -1.01
CA GLN A 110 6.54 -8.91 0.31
C GLN A 110 5.23 -8.10 0.30
N TRP A 111 5.21 -6.98 -0.42
CA TRP A 111 4.01 -6.17 -0.59
C TRP A 111 2.89 -6.97 -1.25
N LEU A 112 3.15 -7.64 -2.36
CA LEU A 112 2.15 -8.43 -3.09
C LEU A 112 1.60 -9.58 -2.24
N GLY A 113 2.47 -10.25 -1.47
CA GLY A 113 2.07 -11.30 -0.53
C GLY A 113 1.19 -10.80 0.62
N LEU A 114 1.21 -9.49 0.91
CA LEU A 114 0.30 -8.85 1.87
C LEU A 114 -0.97 -8.33 1.18
N SER A 115 -0.83 -7.51 0.13
CA SER A 115 -1.94 -6.76 -0.46
C SER A 115 -2.94 -7.63 -1.19
N CYS A 116 -2.50 -8.72 -1.83
CA CYS A 116 -3.38 -9.63 -2.57
C CYS A 116 -4.30 -10.44 -1.64
N GLU A 117 -3.88 -10.65 -0.39
CA GLU A 117 -4.60 -11.37 0.67
C GLU A 117 -5.63 -10.49 1.41
N LEU A 118 -5.58 -9.16 1.21
CA LEU A 118 -6.50 -8.23 1.85
C LEU A 118 -7.83 -8.12 1.08
N GLN A 119 -8.93 -8.24 1.83
CA GLN A 119 -10.28 -8.03 1.30
C GLN A 119 -10.61 -6.53 1.25
N GLY A 120 -11.34 -6.12 0.20
CA GLY A 120 -11.76 -4.72 0.05
C GLY A 120 -12.98 -4.45 0.92
N THR A 121 -12.78 -3.81 2.07
CA THR A 121 -13.86 -3.39 2.99
C THR A 121 -14.32 -1.97 2.75
#